data_AF-A0A191YSE3-F1
#
_entry.id   AF-A0A191YSE3-F1
#
_cell.length_a   1.000
_cell.length_b   1.000
_cell.length_c   1.000
_cell.angle_alpha   90.00
_cell.angle_beta   90.00
_cell.angle_gamma   90.00
#
_symmetry.space_group_name_H-M   'P 1'
#
loop_
_entity.id
_entity.type
_entity.pdbx_description
1 polymer ?
#
loop_
_entity_poly.entity_id
_entity_poly.type
_entity_poly.pdbx_seq_one_letter_code
_entity_poly.pdbx_strand_id
1 'polypeptide(L)'
;MMMALTACGVTDRVGKRVDDTWAGDMLFDDNEKVILTSDGGNQLNPDESGKPLSVVIRVYQLTSLERFSSIDADTLWDDPQKALGNTLLENREITLLPGMGQVDKWPLNKAAGYVGVAAFFRSEENSRWKVAFDANSLRKDGIWFSSDGLRVLVDNNTVSAMGGVDVLNKPKTEAQLAKASAQTDQPTEGSLTQRVQDAVVQQAEDTATSSAQKATESKLNSLLEGVHE
;
A
#
# COMPACT_ATOMS: atom_id res chain seq x y z
N MET A 1 -29.13 17.31 75.44
CA MET A 1 -29.99 16.69 74.40
C MET A 1 -29.45 17.16 73.05
N MET A 2 -28.64 16.32 72.42
CA MET A 2 -27.86 16.65 71.22
C MET A 2 -28.50 15.91 70.05
N MET A 3 -29.16 16.63 69.14
CA MET A 3 -29.77 16.05 67.95
C MET A 3 -28.72 15.99 66.83
N ALA A 4 -28.27 14.78 66.48
CA ALA A 4 -27.51 14.53 65.27
C ALA A 4 -28.50 14.30 64.12
N LEU A 5 -28.52 15.19 63.13
CA LEU A 5 -29.26 15.02 61.89
C LEU A 5 -28.37 14.26 60.89
N THR A 6 -28.71 13.00 60.62
CA THR A 6 -28.11 12.21 59.55
C THR A 6 -28.68 12.65 58.20
N ALA A 7 -27.88 13.37 57.42
CA ALA A 7 -28.17 13.64 56.02
C ALA A 7 -27.88 12.37 55.20
N CYS A 8 -28.93 11.69 54.73
CA CYS A 8 -28.80 10.62 53.74
C CYS A 8 -28.51 11.23 52.36
N GLY A 9 -27.42 10.79 51.72
CA GLY A 9 -26.99 11.27 50.40
C GLY A 9 -27.97 10.93 49.28
N VAL A 10 -28.29 11.94 48.47
CA VAL A 10 -29.09 11.81 47.23
C VAL A 10 -28.29 12.41 46.07
N THR A 11 -27.09 11.89 45.80
CA THR A 11 -26.24 12.40 44.69
C THR A 11 -25.96 11.38 43.58
N ASP A 12 -26.32 10.10 43.72
CA ASP A 12 -25.86 9.07 42.77
C ASP A 12 -26.79 8.74 41.58
N ARG A 13 -27.93 9.44 41.40
CA ARG A 13 -28.96 8.98 40.43
C ARG A 13 -29.40 9.96 39.34
N VAL A 14 -28.75 11.11 39.19
CA VAL A 14 -29.12 12.09 38.14
C VAL A 14 -28.29 11.94 36.86
N GLY A 15 -27.05 11.43 36.93
CA GLY A 15 -26.18 11.32 35.74
C GLY A 15 -26.69 10.38 34.65
N LYS A 16 -27.16 9.18 35.01
CA LYS A 16 -27.45 8.10 34.04
C LYS A 16 -28.75 8.26 33.22
N ARG A 17 -29.46 9.40 33.27
CA ARG A 17 -30.70 9.59 32.50
C ARG A 17 -30.62 10.64 31.40
N VAL A 18 -29.57 11.46 31.40
CA VAL A 18 -29.37 12.48 30.37
C VAL A 18 -28.58 11.96 29.18
N ASP A 19 -27.83 10.87 29.36
CA ASP A 19 -26.94 10.29 28.35
C ASP A 19 -27.71 9.55 27.22
N ASP A 20 -28.90 9.00 27.51
CA ASP A 20 -29.70 8.21 26.55
C ASP A 20 -30.75 9.04 25.77
N THR A 21 -30.73 10.37 25.85
CA THR A 21 -31.68 11.25 25.15
C THR A 21 -31.04 11.86 23.91
N TRP A 22 -31.81 12.08 22.83
CA TRP A 22 -31.35 12.80 21.62
C TRP A 22 -30.71 14.17 21.90
N ALA A 23 -31.06 14.79 23.03
CA ALA A 23 -30.47 16.03 23.53
C ALA A 23 -29.09 15.81 24.20
N GLY A 24 -28.83 14.66 24.82
CA GLY A 24 -27.51 14.28 25.35
C GLY A 24 -26.52 13.98 24.23
N ASP A 25 -26.98 13.28 23.19
CA ASP A 25 -26.17 12.99 22.00
C ASP A 25 -25.80 14.28 21.25
N MET A 26 -26.69 15.27 21.12
CA MET A 26 -26.39 16.55 20.47
C MET A 26 -25.51 17.52 21.30
N LEU A 27 -25.57 17.45 22.64
CA LEU A 27 -24.82 18.38 23.52
C LEU A 27 -23.44 17.84 23.91
N PHE A 28 -23.19 16.54 23.73
CA PHE A 28 -21.94 15.85 24.06
C PHE A 28 -21.44 14.96 22.90
N ASP A 29 -21.75 15.30 21.64
CA ASP A 29 -21.25 14.62 20.42
C ASP A 29 -19.74 14.88 20.19
N ASP A 30 -18.93 14.61 21.22
CA ASP A 30 -17.47 14.50 21.18
C ASP A 30 -17.03 13.13 20.66
N ASN A 31 -17.97 12.29 20.19
CA ASN A 31 -17.61 11.06 19.53
C ASN A 31 -16.95 11.40 18.19
N GLU A 32 -15.63 11.29 18.17
CA GLU A 32 -14.81 11.20 16.98
C GLU A 32 -15.53 10.28 15.97
N LYS A 33 -15.61 10.69 14.70
CA LYS A 33 -16.36 9.94 13.68
C LYS A 33 -15.41 9.50 12.60
N VAL A 34 -15.61 8.28 12.11
CA VAL A 34 -15.10 7.90 10.80
C VAL A 34 -15.99 8.59 9.77
N ILE A 35 -15.42 9.51 9.01
CA ILE A 35 -16.04 10.11 7.83
C ILE A 35 -15.30 9.54 6.63
N LEU A 36 -15.94 8.66 5.88
CA LEU A 36 -15.36 8.02 4.70
C LEU A 36 -16.13 8.44 3.45
N THR A 37 -15.43 9.11 2.54
CA THR A 37 -15.89 9.32 1.16
C THR A 37 -15.33 8.21 0.29
N SER A 38 -16.21 7.40 -0.29
CA SER A 38 -15.84 6.32 -1.21
C SER A 38 -16.29 6.67 -2.61
N ASP A 39 -15.35 6.81 -3.54
CA ASP A 39 -15.61 7.09 -4.95
C ASP A 39 -15.35 5.84 -5.79
N GLY A 40 -16.37 5.39 -6.52
CA GLY A 40 -16.28 4.31 -7.50
C GLY A 40 -15.92 4.86 -8.87
N GLY A 41 -14.80 4.43 -9.43
CA GLY A 41 -14.38 4.79 -10.77
C GLY A 41 -15.27 4.18 -11.85
N ASN A 42 -15.16 4.71 -13.07
CA ASN A 42 -15.97 4.23 -14.19
C ASN A 42 -15.55 2.84 -14.69
N GLN A 43 -14.37 2.35 -14.29
CA GLN A 43 -13.87 1.02 -14.65
C GLN A 43 -13.79 0.11 -13.42
N LEU A 44 -14.62 0.38 -12.41
CA LEU A 44 -14.66 -0.39 -11.18
C LEU A 44 -14.94 -1.88 -11.41
N ASN A 45 -14.12 -2.73 -10.79
CA ASN A 45 -14.30 -4.19 -10.67
C ASN A 45 -14.77 -4.86 -11.98
N PRO A 46 -14.03 -4.72 -13.09
CA PRO A 46 -14.49 -5.16 -14.39
C PRO A 46 -14.56 -6.70 -14.48
N ASP A 47 -15.52 -7.21 -15.26
CA ASP A 47 -15.53 -8.62 -15.64
C ASP A 47 -14.51 -8.93 -16.76
N GLU A 48 -14.46 -10.19 -17.20
CA GLU A 48 -13.57 -10.64 -18.29
C GLU A 48 -13.81 -9.91 -19.63
N SER A 49 -14.98 -9.30 -19.82
CA SER A 49 -15.31 -8.49 -20.99
C SER A 49 -14.99 -7.00 -20.82
N GLY A 50 -14.45 -6.61 -19.65
CA GLY A 50 -14.18 -5.22 -19.30
C GLY A 50 -15.39 -4.44 -18.79
N LYS A 51 -16.54 -5.11 -18.58
CA LYS A 51 -17.75 -4.43 -18.12
C LYS A 51 -17.61 -4.08 -16.63
N PRO A 52 -17.76 -2.81 -16.23
CA PRO A 52 -17.67 -2.41 -14.82
C PRO A 52 -18.79 -3.02 -13.97
N LEU A 53 -18.45 -3.48 -12.77
CA LEU A 53 -19.39 -4.07 -11.81
C LEU A 53 -19.26 -3.39 -10.43
N SER A 54 -20.27 -3.55 -9.60
CA SER A 54 -20.21 -3.12 -8.20
C SER A 54 -19.15 -3.90 -7.43
N VAL A 55 -18.63 -3.31 -6.36
CA VAL A 55 -17.72 -3.98 -5.43
C VAL A 55 -18.23 -3.83 -3.99
N VAL A 56 -17.95 -4.83 -3.16
CA VAL A 56 -18.15 -4.73 -1.72
C VAL A 56 -16.86 -4.23 -1.08
N ILE A 57 -16.99 -3.20 -0.26
CA ILE A 57 -15.93 -2.65 0.57
C ILE A 57 -16.28 -2.96 2.03
N ARG A 58 -15.32 -3.48 2.79
CA ARG A 58 -15.42 -3.54 4.24
C ARG A 58 -14.43 -2.59 4.88
N VAL A 59 -14.93 -1.84 5.86
CA VAL A 59 -14.16 -0.90 6.66
C VAL A 59 -14.01 -1.50 8.05
N TYR A 60 -12.78 -1.56 8.54
CA TYR A 60 -12.42 -2.19 9.81
C TYR A 60 -11.82 -1.16 10.75
N GLN A 61 -12.35 -1.07 11.96
CA GLN A 61 -11.69 -0.36 13.06
C GLN A 61 -10.80 -1.34 13.80
N LEU A 62 -9.51 -1.01 13.89
CA LEU A 62 -8.48 -1.94 14.33
C LEU A 62 -7.65 -1.36 15.47
N THR A 63 -7.26 -2.18 16.45
CA THR A 63 -6.26 -1.79 17.47
C THR A 63 -4.83 -1.85 16.93
N SER A 64 -4.55 -2.74 15.96
CA SER A 64 -3.24 -2.96 15.33
C SER A 64 -3.39 -3.41 13.88
N LEU A 65 -2.39 -3.08 13.03
CA LEU A 65 -2.36 -3.46 11.62
C LEU A 65 -1.70 -4.80 11.32
N GLU A 66 -1.03 -5.44 12.29
CA GLU A 66 -0.17 -6.60 12.04
C GLU A 66 -0.87 -7.75 11.29
N ARG A 67 -2.08 -8.10 11.72
CA ARG A 67 -2.89 -9.14 11.05
C ARG A 67 -3.52 -8.63 9.75
N PHE A 68 -4.04 -7.41 9.77
CA PHE A 68 -4.69 -6.82 8.60
C PHE A 68 -3.72 -6.63 7.43
N SER A 69 -2.44 -6.32 7.68
CA SER A 69 -1.44 -6.12 6.63
C SER A 69 -1.03 -7.43 5.96
N SER A 70 -0.94 -8.52 6.72
CA SER A 70 -0.44 -9.82 6.24
C SER A 70 -1.51 -10.75 5.68
N ILE A 71 -2.78 -10.57 6.04
CA ILE A 71 -3.87 -11.46 5.60
C ILE A 71 -4.25 -11.28 4.12
N ASP A 72 -4.64 -12.38 3.48
CA ASP A 72 -5.23 -12.42 2.13
C ASP A 72 -6.72 -12.02 2.13
N ALA A 73 -7.25 -11.73 0.92
CA ALA A 73 -8.60 -11.22 0.76
C ALA A 73 -9.65 -12.30 1.07
N ASP A 74 -9.46 -13.54 0.59
CA ASP A 74 -10.39 -14.65 0.80
C ASP A 74 -10.58 -14.96 2.30
N THR A 75 -9.48 -15.06 3.06
CA THR A 75 -9.54 -15.33 4.51
C THR A 75 -10.22 -14.18 5.25
N LEU A 76 -9.96 -12.93 4.86
CA LEU A 76 -10.60 -11.77 5.48
C LEU A 76 -12.09 -11.64 5.08
N TRP A 77 -12.47 -12.12 3.89
CA TRP A 77 -13.85 -12.15 3.42
C TRP A 77 -14.69 -13.19 4.16
N ASP A 78 -14.16 -14.40 4.34
CA ASP A 78 -14.86 -15.55 4.93
C ASP A 78 -15.24 -15.31 6.40
N ASP A 79 -14.26 -14.99 7.25
CA ASP A 79 -14.48 -14.73 8.67
C ASP A 79 -13.51 -13.64 9.19
N PRO A 80 -13.91 -12.36 9.18
CA PRO A 80 -13.05 -11.27 9.64
C PRO A 80 -12.69 -11.36 11.13
N GLN A 81 -13.55 -11.96 11.97
CA GLN A 81 -13.30 -12.10 13.39
C GLN A 81 -12.21 -13.15 13.66
N LYS A 82 -12.25 -14.28 12.95
CA LYS A 82 -11.21 -15.31 13.03
C LYS A 82 -9.89 -14.83 12.43
N ALA A 83 -9.95 -14.13 11.30
CA ALA A 83 -8.83 -13.51 10.60
C ALA A 83 -8.05 -12.52 11.50
N LEU A 84 -8.77 -11.53 12.04
CA LEU A 84 -8.17 -10.40 12.75
C LEU A 84 -8.11 -10.62 14.27
N GLY A 85 -8.90 -11.54 14.80
CA GLY A 85 -8.89 -11.89 16.21
C GLY A 85 -9.17 -10.68 17.12
N ASN A 86 -8.32 -10.49 18.11
CA ASN A 86 -8.43 -9.38 19.07
C ASN A 86 -8.05 -8.01 18.50
N THR A 87 -7.53 -7.94 17.26
CA THR A 87 -7.23 -6.65 16.64
C THR A 87 -8.46 -5.98 16.05
N LEU A 88 -9.54 -6.73 15.80
CA LEU A 88 -10.79 -6.20 15.27
C LEU A 88 -11.66 -5.63 16.38
N LEU A 89 -12.08 -4.36 16.21
CA LEU A 89 -13.03 -3.69 17.11
C LEU A 89 -14.43 -3.64 16.51
N GLU A 90 -14.50 -3.30 15.23
CA GLU A 90 -15.74 -3.14 14.48
C GLU A 90 -15.46 -3.34 12.99
N ASN A 91 -16.44 -3.87 12.26
CA ASN A 91 -16.42 -3.85 10.80
C ASN A 91 -17.75 -3.33 10.25
N ARG A 92 -17.70 -2.73 9.07
CA ARG A 92 -18.87 -2.24 8.33
C ARG A 92 -18.73 -2.59 6.86
N GLU A 93 -19.81 -3.05 6.26
CA GLU A 93 -19.88 -3.37 4.84
C GLU A 93 -20.57 -2.26 4.05
N ILE A 94 -20.05 -1.95 2.87
CA ILE A 94 -20.51 -0.91 1.97
C ILE A 94 -20.46 -1.43 0.54
N THR A 95 -21.56 -1.31 -0.21
CA THR A 95 -21.59 -1.63 -1.65
C THR A 95 -21.35 -0.38 -2.46
N LEU A 96 -20.30 -0.37 -3.29
CA LEU A 96 -19.94 0.75 -4.15
C LEU A 96 -20.27 0.42 -5.62
N LEU A 97 -20.93 1.35 -6.32
CA LEU A 97 -21.28 1.21 -7.73
C LEU A 97 -20.31 1.97 -8.65
N PRO A 98 -20.11 1.51 -9.90
CA PRO A 98 -19.27 2.21 -10.86
C PRO A 98 -19.75 3.65 -11.11
N GLY A 99 -18.82 4.60 -11.14
CA GLY A 99 -19.10 6.02 -11.40
C GLY A 99 -19.84 6.76 -10.28
N MET A 100 -20.09 6.12 -9.13
CA MET A 100 -20.79 6.74 -8.00
C MET A 100 -19.86 7.03 -6.83
N GLY A 101 -20.07 8.18 -6.18
CA GLY A 101 -19.45 8.50 -4.90
C GLY A 101 -20.49 8.49 -3.77
N GLN A 102 -20.07 8.10 -2.58
CA GLN A 102 -20.90 8.16 -1.38
C GLN A 102 -20.09 8.56 -0.15
N VAL A 103 -20.78 9.12 0.84
CA VAL A 103 -20.18 9.56 2.11
C VAL A 103 -20.87 8.85 3.25
N ASP A 104 -20.11 8.06 3.98
CA ASP A 104 -20.57 7.31 5.15
C ASP A 104 -19.95 7.90 6.42
N LYS A 105 -20.75 7.98 7.48
CA LYS A 105 -20.34 8.53 8.77
C LYS A 105 -20.81 7.65 9.91
N TRP A 106 -19.91 7.28 10.81
CA TRP A 106 -20.24 6.51 12.01
C TRP A 106 -19.22 6.76 13.12
N PRO A 107 -19.52 6.38 14.39
CA PRO A 107 -18.61 6.60 15.51
C PRO A 107 -17.26 5.89 15.32
N LEU A 108 -16.17 6.60 15.61
CA LEU A 108 -14.84 6.03 15.76
C LEU A 108 -14.72 5.42 17.16
N ASN A 109 -14.33 4.16 17.22
CA ASN A 109 -14.07 3.48 18.48
C ASN A 109 -12.85 4.12 19.15
N LYS A 110 -12.98 4.45 20.44
CA LYS A 110 -11.90 5.09 21.23
C LYS A 110 -10.62 4.25 21.29
N ALA A 111 -10.74 2.93 21.16
CA ALA A 111 -9.60 2.00 21.14
C ALA A 111 -9.00 1.80 19.73
N ALA A 112 -9.60 2.38 18.68
CA ALA A 112 -9.09 2.23 17.33
C ALA A 112 -7.73 2.93 17.19
N GLY A 113 -6.70 2.16 16.86
CA GLY A 113 -5.41 2.70 16.39
C GLY A 113 -5.44 2.97 14.89
N TYR A 114 -6.25 2.22 14.14
CA TYR A 114 -6.28 2.28 12.68
C TYR A 114 -7.67 2.07 12.10
N VAL A 115 -7.88 2.59 10.89
CA VAL A 115 -9.03 2.30 10.04
C VAL A 115 -8.53 1.62 8.77
N GLY A 116 -8.84 0.34 8.59
CA GLY A 116 -8.54 -0.42 7.38
C GLY A 116 -9.72 -0.39 6.41
N VAL A 117 -9.46 -0.23 5.11
CA VAL A 117 -10.46 -0.32 4.05
C VAL A 117 -10.02 -1.40 3.08
N ALA A 118 -10.87 -2.41 2.88
CA ALA A 118 -10.62 -3.49 1.93
C ALA A 118 -11.77 -3.59 0.92
N ALA A 119 -11.46 -3.58 -0.38
CA ALA A 119 -12.41 -3.87 -1.45
C ALA A 119 -12.22 -5.30 -1.94
N PHE A 120 -13.30 -6.05 -2.03
CA PHE A 120 -13.30 -7.45 -2.43
C PHE A 120 -13.64 -7.53 -3.92
N PHE A 121 -12.59 -7.47 -4.74
CA PHE A 121 -12.70 -7.55 -6.19
C PHE A 121 -12.98 -8.97 -6.67
N ARG A 122 -13.51 -9.08 -7.89
CA ARG A 122 -13.75 -10.37 -8.55
C ARG A 122 -12.46 -11.03 -9.03
N SER A 123 -11.43 -10.24 -9.33
CA SER A 123 -10.11 -10.68 -9.74
C SER A 123 -9.04 -10.02 -8.89
N GLU A 124 -8.09 -10.82 -8.41
CA GLU A 124 -6.92 -10.35 -7.65
C GLU A 124 -5.74 -9.97 -8.54
N GLU A 125 -5.86 -10.14 -9.87
CA GLU A 125 -4.78 -9.86 -10.80
C GLU A 125 -4.37 -8.38 -10.75
N ASN A 126 -3.10 -8.13 -10.43
CA ASN A 126 -2.53 -6.78 -10.22
C ASN A 126 -3.35 -5.92 -9.25
N SER A 127 -4.05 -6.56 -8.30
CA SER A 127 -4.96 -5.86 -7.41
C SER A 127 -4.24 -5.22 -6.22
N ARG A 128 -4.65 -4.00 -5.90
CA ARG A 128 -4.39 -3.37 -4.60
C ARG A 128 -5.70 -3.27 -3.86
N TRP A 129 -6.02 -4.31 -3.11
CA TRP A 129 -7.35 -4.49 -2.55
C TRP A 129 -7.56 -3.85 -1.16
N LYS A 130 -6.49 -3.36 -0.51
CA LYS A 130 -6.61 -2.72 0.81
C LYS A 130 -5.70 -1.51 1.00
N VAL A 131 -6.16 -0.60 1.85
CA VAL A 131 -5.43 0.56 2.39
C VAL A 131 -5.72 0.66 3.89
N ALA A 132 -4.89 1.37 4.65
CA ALA A 132 -5.22 1.69 6.05
C ALA A 132 -4.78 3.09 6.43
N PHE A 133 -5.44 3.66 7.42
CA PHE A 133 -5.22 5.01 7.91
C PHE A 133 -4.98 5.00 9.42
N ASP A 134 -4.19 5.95 9.91
CA ASP A 134 -4.04 6.17 11.35
C ASP A 134 -5.35 6.77 11.91
N ALA A 135 -5.93 6.13 12.92
CA ALA A 135 -7.19 6.60 13.49
C ALA A 135 -7.06 7.97 14.16
N ASN A 136 -5.87 8.37 14.61
CA ASN A 136 -5.64 9.68 15.21
C ASN A 136 -5.85 10.81 14.21
N SER A 137 -5.69 10.59 12.91
CA SER A 137 -5.96 11.64 11.91
C SER A 137 -7.44 12.02 11.83
N LEU A 138 -8.33 11.18 12.37
CA LEU A 138 -9.77 11.41 12.43
C LEU A 138 -10.22 12.00 13.77
N ARG A 139 -9.30 12.13 14.72
CA ARG A 139 -9.54 12.76 16.02
C ARG A 139 -9.33 14.26 15.87
N LYS A 140 -10.24 15.05 16.44
CA LYS A 140 -10.12 16.51 16.38
C LYS A 140 -8.98 16.95 17.28
N ASP A 141 -7.84 17.33 16.68
CA ASP A 141 -6.77 18.03 17.40
C ASP A 141 -7.15 19.50 17.59
N GLY A 142 -8.02 19.77 18.57
CA GLY A 142 -8.30 21.12 19.07
C GLY A 142 -9.41 21.91 18.37
N ILE A 143 -9.81 23.00 19.02
CA ILE A 143 -11.04 23.80 18.82
C ILE A 143 -11.16 24.44 17.41
N TRP A 144 -10.14 24.36 16.56
CA TRP A 144 -10.06 25.10 15.30
C TRP A 144 -9.98 24.25 14.02
N PHE A 145 -9.86 22.91 14.13
CA PHE A 145 -9.70 22.04 12.95
C PHE A 145 -10.81 20.97 12.92
N SER A 146 -11.56 20.93 11.82
CA SER A 146 -12.34 19.73 11.50
C SER A 146 -11.37 18.61 11.14
N SER A 147 -11.54 17.42 11.70
CA SER A 147 -10.85 16.22 11.24
C SER A 147 -11.06 16.05 9.73
N ASP A 148 -9.98 16.01 8.96
CA ASP A 148 -10.05 15.70 7.54
C ASP A 148 -10.62 14.29 7.38
N GLY A 149 -11.73 14.16 6.65
CA GLY A 149 -12.33 12.85 6.36
C GLY A 149 -11.40 11.99 5.51
N LEU A 150 -11.57 10.68 5.59
CA LEU A 150 -10.91 9.76 4.68
C LEU A 150 -11.57 9.82 3.31
N ARG A 151 -10.77 9.75 2.24
CA ARG A 151 -11.28 9.62 0.89
C ARG A 151 -10.57 8.51 0.16
N VAL A 152 -11.33 7.55 -0.37
CA VAL A 152 -10.80 6.45 -1.18
C VAL A 152 -11.40 6.48 -2.57
N LEU A 153 -10.56 6.27 -3.57
CA LEU A 153 -10.97 5.96 -4.94
C LEU A 153 -10.80 4.46 -5.15
N VAL A 154 -11.86 3.81 -5.61
CA VAL A 154 -11.84 2.42 -6.02
C VAL A 154 -12.09 2.36 -7.52
N ASP A 155 -11.10 1.94 -8.28
CA ASP A 155 -11.18 1.85 -9.74
C ASP A 155 -10.36 0.67 -10.26
N ASN A 156 -10.79 0.07 -11.36
CA ASN A 156 -10.33 -1.26 -11.78
C ASN A 156 -10.38 -2.24 -10.60
N ASN A 157 -9.25 -2.90 -10.29
CA ASN A 157 -9.09 -3.77 -9.13
C ASN A 157 -8.21 -3.11 -8.05
N THR A 158 -8.29 -1.79 -7.88
CA THR A 158 -7.41 -1.04 -6.96
C THR A 158 -8.20 -0.10 -6.05
N VAL A 159 -7.77 -0.02 -4.79
CA VAL A 159 -8.19 0.97 -3.80
C VAL A 159 -7.02 1.91 -3.56
N SER A 160 -7.28 3.21 -3.68
CA SER A 160 -6.28 4.27 -3.50
C SER A 160 -6.77 5.33 -2.52
N ALA A 161 -5.91 5.74 -1.58
CA ALA A 161 -6.17 6.86 -0.70
C ALA A 161 -6.03 8.19 -1.47
N MET A 162 -7.14 8.91 -1.65
CA MET A 162 -7.18 10.26 -2.21
C MET A 162 -7.21 11.34 -1.13
N GLY A 163 -7.62 10.96 0.09
CA GLY A 163 -7.62 11.81 1.29
C GLY A 163 -7.22 10.98 2.50
N GLY A 164 -6.34 11.54 3.34
CA GLY A 164 -5.61 10.80 4.37
C GLY A 164 -4.32 10.15 3.84
N VAL A 165 -3.53 9.58 4.75
CA VAL A 165 -2.25 8.92 4.43
C VAL A 165 -2.41 7.41 4.56
N ASP A 166 -2.17 6.65 3.47
CA ASP A 166 -2.13 5.19 3.54
C ASP A 166 -0.86 4.74 4.28
N VAL A 167 -1.04 4.15 5.47
CA VAL A 167 0.05 3.66 6.31
C VAL A 167 0.53 2.26 5.95
N LEU A 168 -0.22 1.50 5.13
CA LEU A 168 0.22 0.18 4.64
C LEU A 168 1.29 0.33 3.55
N ASN A 169 1.07 1.27 2.63
CA ASN A 169 1.94 1.48 1.48
C ASN A 169 2.53 2.88 1.54
N LYS A 170 3.46 3.09 2.49
CA LYS A 170 4.32 4.28 2.45
C LYS A 170 5.07 4.24 1.12
N PRO A 171 5.08 5.32 0.31
CA PRO A 171 5.90 5.34 -0.90
C PRO A 171 7.33 4.99 -0.48
N LYS A 172 7.93 4.00 -1.16
CA LYS A 172 9.32 3.59 -0.91
C LYS A 172 10.16 4.85 -0.86
N THR A 173 10.76 5.15 0.30
CA THR A 173 11.67 6.30 0.44
C THR A 173 12.76 6.15 -0.62
N GLU A 174 13.35 7.25 -1.12
CA GLU A 174 14.46 7.21 -2.10
C GLU A 174 15.56 6.20 -1.71
N ALA A 175 15.80 6.01 -0.41
CA ALA A 175 16.74 5.01 0.11
C ALA A 175 16.36 3.54 -0.18
N GLN A 176 15.08 3.22 -0.34
CA GLN A 176 14.59 1.89 -0.74
C GLN A 176 14.47 1.75 -2.27
N LEU A 177 14.20 2.85 -2.98
CA LEU A 177 14.31 2.90 -4.44
C LEU A 177 15.77 2.68 -4.88
N ALA A 178 16.73 3.30 -4.17
CA ALA A 178 18.16 3.13 -4.38
C ALA A 178 18.66 1.70 -4.06
N LYS A 179 18.03 1.02 -3.10
CA LYS A 179 18.36 -0.39 -2.78
C LYS A 179 17.77 -1.37 -3.78
N ALA A 180 16.58 -1.08 -4.32
CA ALA A 180 15.97 -1.89 -5.37
C ALA A 180 16.71 -1.75 -6.70
N SER A 181 17.20 -0.55 -7.04
CA SER A 181 18.07 -0.35 -8.21
C SER A 181 19.49 -0.91 -8.02
N ALA A 182 19.97 -1.04 -6.78
CA ALA A 182 21.25 -1.71 -6.49
C ALA A 182 21.20 -3.25 -6.56
N GLN A 183 20.01 -3.86 -6.63
CA GLN A 183 19.85 -5.31 -6.80
C GLN A 183 19.59 -5.74 -8.25
N THR A 184 19.35 -4.79 -9.17
CA THR A 184 19.27 -5.06 -10.62
C THR A 184 20.63 -5.04 -11.31
N ASP A 185 21.69 -4.58 -10.63
CA ASP A 185 23.08 -4.64 -11.11
C ASP A 185 23.75 -5.98 -10.73
N GLN A 186 23.11 -7.10 -11.06
CA GLN A 186 23.92 -8.26 -11.44
C GLN A 186 24.47 -7.98 -12.85
N PRO A 187 25.80 -7.99 -13.07
CA PRO A 187 26.37 -7.65 -14.35
C PRO A 187 26.02 -8.73 -15.38
N THR A 188 25.00 -8.48 -16.18
CA THR A 188 24.81 -9.15 -17.46
C THR A 188 25.88 -8.62 -18.42
N GLU A 189 26.97 -9.38 -18.48
CA GLU A 189 27.86 -9.55 -19.63
C GLU A 189 28.18 -8.31 -20.50
N GLY A 190 29.30 -7.68 -20.17
CA GLY A 190 30.17 -7.01 -21.13
C GLY A 190 29.59 -5.74 -21.74
N SER A 191 29.88 -4.60 -21.11
CA SER A 191 29.55 -3.28 -21.66
C SER A 191 30.03 -3.16 -23.10
N LEU A 192 29.25 -2.48 -23.94
CA LEU A 192 29.56 -2.25 -25.36
C LEU A 192 30.97 -1.69 -25.55
N THR A 193 31.46 -0.89 -24.60
CA THR A 193 32.81 -0.34 -24.57
C THR A 193 33.88 -1.43 -24.48
N GLN A 194 33.64 -2.48 -23.72
CA GLN A 194 34.56 -3.60 -23.54
C GLN A 194 34.62 -4.47 -24.81
N ARG A 195 33.48 -4.69 -25.46
CA ARG A 195 33.44 -5.40 -26.76
C ARG A 195 34.17 -4.65 -27.87
N VAL A 196 34.09 -3.32 -27.87
CA VAL A 196 34.83 -2.49 -28.85
C VAL A 196 36.33 -2.51 -28.56
N GLN A 197 36.73 -2.53 -27.28
CA GLN A 197 38.14 -2.63 -26.90
C GLN A 197 38.74 -3.97 -27.30
N ASP A 198 38.04 -5.07 -27.01
CA ASP A 198 38.50 -6.43 -27.33
C ASP A 198 38.59 -6.66 -28.84
N ALA A 199 37.65 -6.11 -29.63
CA ALA A 199 37.69 -6.18 -31.09
C ALA A 199 38.89 -5.42 -31.70
N VAL A 200 39.27 -4.27 -31.12
CA VAL A 200 40.44 -3.50 -31.58
C VAL A 200 41.75 -4.21 -31.23
N VAL A 201 41.83 -4.88 -30.09
CA VAL A 201 43.01 -5.67 -29.70
C VAL A 201 43.21 -6.88 -30.61
N GLN A 202 42.15 -7.62 -30.92
CA GLN A 202 42.24 -8.78 -31.82
C GLN A 202 42.68 -8.39 -33.24
N GLN A 203 42.17 -7.28 -33.79
CA GLN A 203 42.56 -6.82 -35.11
C GLN A 203 44.04 -6.39 -35.19
N ALA A 204 44.60 -5.88 -34.10
CA ALA A 204 46.03 -5.54 -34.01
C ALA A 204 46.93 -6.79 -33.95
N GLU A 205 46.49 -7.84 -33.25
CA GLU A 205 47.23 -9.10 -33.13
C GLU A 205 47.25 -9.89 -34.45
N ASP A 206 46.14 -9.92 -35.19
CA ASP A 206 46.05 -10.61 -36.49
C ASP A 206 46.91 -9.93 -37.57
N THR A 207 47.06 -8.60 -37.50
CA THR A 207 47.92 -7.84 -38.42
C THR A 207 49.40 -8.05 -38.09
N ALA A 208 49.75 -8.17 -36.80
CA ALA A 208 51.12 -8.42 -36.36
C ALA A 208 51.61 -9.85 -36.67
N THR A 209 50.73 -10.85 -36.53
CA THR A 209 51.06 -12.25 -36.81
C THR A 209 51.18 -12.55 -38.30
N SER A 210 50.30 -11.98 -39.15
CA SER A 210 50.38 -12.16 -40.60
C SER A 210 51.60 -11.48 -41.25
N SER A 211 52.04 -10.35 -40.70
CA SER A 211 53.27 -9.67 -41.16
C SER A 211 54.54 -10.41 -40.71
N ALA A 212 54.53 -11.00 -39.50
CA ALA A 212 55.62 -11.86 -39.04
C ALA A 212 55.73 -13.15 -39.88
N GLN A 213 54.61 -13.80 -40.19
CA GLN A 213 54.58 -15.02 -41.03
C GLN A 213 55.11 -14.76 -42.44
N LYS A 214 54.67 -13.66 -43.08
CA LYS A 214 55.18 -13.28 -44.42
C LYS A 214 56.68 -12.99 -44.43
N ALA A 215 57.21 -12.38 -43.37
CA ALA A 215 58.65 -12.11 -43.27
C ALA A 215 59.48 -13.39 -43.05
N THR A 216 58.95 -14.37 -42.31
CA THR A 216 59.61 -15.68 -42.14
C THR A 216 59.54 -16.55 -43.39
N GLU A 217 58.40 -16.58 -44.12
CA GLU A 217 58.29 -17.31 -45.38
C GLU A 217 59.20 -16.74 -46.46
N SER A 218 59.30 -15.41 -46.56
CA SER A 218 60.21 -14.76 -47.52
C SER A 218 61.69 -15.08 -47.24
N LYS A 219 62.10 -15.21 -45.97
CA LYS A 219 63.47 -15.61 -45.61
C LYS A 219 63.74 -17.11 -45.83
N LEU A 220 62.75 -17.96 -45.64
CA LEU A 220 62.89 -19.40 -45.88
C LEU A 220 63.00 -19.71 -47.37
N ASN A 221 62.18 -19.06 -48.21
CA ASN A 221 62.30 -19.20 -49.67
C ASN A 221 63.64 -18.69 -50.21
N SER A 222 64.17 -17.57 -49.68
CA SER A 222 65.48 -17.06 -50.12
C SER A 222 66.67 -17.94 -49.70
N LEU A 223 66.50 -18.81 -48.70
CA LEU A 223 67.55 -19.75 -48.26
C LEU A 223 67.48 -21.09 -48.99
N LEU A 224 66.29 -21.48 -49.50
CA LEU A 224 66.10 -22.70 -50.30
C LEU A 224 66.62 -22.58 -51.73
N GLU A 225 66.63 -21.37 -52.31
CA GLU A 225 67.18 -21.13 -53.66
C GLU A 225 68.72 -21.06 -53.70
N GLY A 226 69.41 -21.14 -52.56
CA GLY A 226 70.88 -21.03 -52.46
C GLY A 226 71.67 -22.34 -52.39
N VAL A 227 71.04 -23.52 -52.49
CA VAL A 227 71.70 -24.84 -52.25
C VAL A 227 71.66 -25.81 -53.45
N HIS A 228 71.31 -25.32 -54.65
CA HIS A 228 71.58 -26.05 -55.89
C HIS A 228 72.59 -25.27 -56.74
N GLU A 229 73.87 -25.54 -56.50
CA GLU A 229 74.89 -25.60 -57.56
C GLU A 229 74.97 -27.03 -58.10
#